data_AF-A0A0G0RJB4-F1
#
_entry.id   AF-A0A0G0RJB4-F1
#
_cell.length_a   1.000
_cell.length_b   1.000
_cell.length_c   1.000
_cell.angle_alpha   90.00
_cell.angle_beta   90.00
_cell.angle_gamma   90.00
#
_symmetry.space_group_name_H-M   'P 1'
#
loop_
_entity.id
_entity.type
_entity.pdbx_description
1 polymer ?
#
loop_
_entity_poly.entity_id
_entity_poly.type
_entity_poly.pdbx_seq_one_letter_code
_entity_poly.pdbx_strand_id
1 'polypeptide(L)'
;MIDDYSKLKDELKSLYPEDYETKDYDSLFTGASGGIESAEKLIREKKGGNLLQRLKGCSPGNSDWKTFEDVCLDLVKLTFENNEFFEAEAMPQLPNKYVPLDEKGTRKDITIPLVTKKRMDLDKAIIWDEFRSEPYDCKYLIFDAKNYNGPIKDKEIYQMFHYLNPKKGRIGIIFSRKSSVDESGKAALRRIKDDNYIIFVLTDDDVIKWIDCYTRDGSVRTYFRTLLTIYDSSF
;
A
#
# COMPACT_ATOMS: atom_id res chain seq x y z
N MET A 1 -14.42 -5.76 -22.20
CA MET A 1 -14.81 -4.51 -22.89
C MET A 1 -16.18 -4.02 -22.45
N ILE A 2 -17.32 -4.61 -22.85
CA ILE A 2 -18.65 -4.09 -22.42
C ILE A 2 -18.84 -4.13 -20.88
N ASP A 3 -18.41 -5.21 -20.23
CA ASP A 3 -18.48 -5.34 -18.76
C ASP A 3 -17.56 -4.37 -18.01
N ASP A 4 -16.42 -4.00 -18.60
CA ASP A 4 -15.46 -3.07 -17.98
C ASP A 4 -15.98 -1.63 -18.04
N TYR A 5 -16.65 -1.26 -19.14
CA TYR A 5 -17.30 0.03 -19.29
C TYR A 5 -18.43 0.24 -18.27
N SER A 6 -19.28 -0.76 -18.06
CA SER A 6 -20.38 -0.65 -17.08
C SER A 6 -19.83 -0.45 -15.67
N LYS A 7 -18.78 -1.20 -15.29
CA LYS A 7 -18.16 -1.07 -13.97
C LYS A 7 -17.56 0.32 -13.74
N LEU A 8 -16.77 0.83 -14.68
CA LEU A 8 -16.17 2.16 -14.59
C LEU A 8 -17.24 3.26 -14.52
N LYS A 9 -18.32 3.09 -15.28
CA LYS A 9 -19.47 4.01 -15.27
C LYS A 9 -20.16 4.03 -13.91
N ASP A 10 -20.50 2.87 -13.36
CA ASP A 10 -21.13 2.72 -12.05
C ASP A 10 -20.24 3.29 -10.93
N GLU A 11 -18.93 3.06 -11.03
CA GLU A 11 -17.96 3.58 -10.09
C GLU A 11 -17.82 5.10 -10.16
N LEU A 12 -17.71 5.69 -11.36
CA LEU A 12 -17.73 7.15 -11.53
C LEU A 12 -19.01 7.76 -10.96
N LYS A 13 -20.17 7.14 -11.21
CA LYS A 13 -21.46 7.59 -10.68
C LYS A 13 -21.49 7.54 -9.15
N SER A 14 -20.94 6.48 -8.55
CA SER A 14 -20.81 6.37 -7.10
C SER A 14 -19.86 7.41 -6.51
N LEU A 15 -18.80 7.78 -7.22
CA LEU A 15 -17.76 8.69 -6.74
C LEU A 15 -18.10 10.17 -6.95
N TYR A 16 -18.92 10.48 -7.95
CA TYR A 16 -19.32 11.83 -8.34
C TYR A 16 -20.84 12.00 -8.44
N PRO A 17 -21.64 11.64 -7.42
CA PRO A 17 -23.10 11.60 -7.54
C PRO A 17 -23.74 12.95 -7.86
N GLU A 18 -23.15 14.06 -7.42
CA GLU A 18 -23.68 15.42 -7.62
C GLU A 18 -23.37 15.99 -9.01
N ASP A 19 -22.24 15.61 -9.60
CA ASP A 19 -21.73 16.17 -10.84
C ASP A 19 -21.89 15.20 -12.04
N TYR A 20 -22.37 13.98 -11.79
CA TYR A 20 -22.35 12.93 -12.81
C TYR A 20 -23.14 13.30 -14.07
N GLU A 21 -24.33 13.85 -13.89
CA GLU A 21 -25.23 14.24 -14.99
C GLU A 21 -24.77 15.53 -15.69
N THR A 22 -24.02 16.40 -15.01
CA THR A 22 -23.62 17.71 -15.54
C THR A 22 -22.29 17.69 -16.29
N LYS A 23 -21.40 16.74 -15.97
CA LYS A 23 -20.06 16.62 -16.60
C LYS A 23 -20.00 15.65 -17.78
N ASP A 24 -21.14 15.09 -18.21
CA ASP A 24 -21.26 14.15 -19.32
C ASP A 24 -20.14 13.09 -19.35
N TYR A 25 -19.97 12.37 -18.23
CA TYR A 25 -19.00 11.27 -18.14
C TYR A 25 -19.32 10.14 -19.13
N ASP A 26 -20.56 10.06 -19.61
CA ASP A 26 -21.00 9.07 -20.58
C ASP A 26 -20.26 9.24 -21.93
N SER A 27 -19.91 10.48 -22.28
CA SER A 27 -19.09 10.78 -23.47
C SER A 27 -17.73 10.07 -23.47
N LEU A 28 -17.15 9.78 -22.30
CA LEU A 28 -15.87 9.07 -22.16
C LEU A 28 -15.93 7.64 -22.73
N PHE A 29 -17.12 7.07 -22.89
CA PHE A 29 -17.28 5.68 -23.30
C PHE A 29 -17.75 5.52 -24.77
N THR A 30 -17.84 6.62 -25.52
CA THR A 30 -18.50 6.62 -26.85
C THR A 30 -17.59 6.37 -28.05
N GLY A 31 -16.25 6.29 -27.93
CA GLY A 31 -15.45 6.15 -29.16
C GLY A 31 -13.93 5.91 -29.15
N ALA A 32 -13.23 5.74 -28.02
CA ALA A 32 -11.78 5.45 -28.07
C ALA A 32 -11.22 4.81 -26.79
N SER A 33 -10.07 4.14 -26.90
CA SER A 33 -9.29 3.64 -25.75
C SER A 33 -8.88 4.74 -24.77
N GLY A 34 -8.65 5.97 -25.24
CA GLY A 34 -8.29 7.11 -24.38
C GLY A 34 -9.40 7.56 -23.43
N GLY A 35 -10.65 7.20 -23.69
CA GLY A 35 -11.77 7.49 -22.79
C GLY A 35 -11.78 6.61 -21.53
N ILE A 36 -11.40 5.33 -21.67
CA ILE A 36 -11.21 4.41 -20.52
C ILE A 36 -10.12 4.94 -19.60
N GLU A 37 -8.95 5.24 -20.15
CA GLU A 37 -7.80 5.72 -19.36
C GLU A 37 -8.13 7.02 -18.63
N SER A 38 -8.91 7.91 -19.26
CA SER A 38 -9.40 9.14 -18.65
C SER A 38 -10.35 8.87 -17.49
N ALA A 39 -11.29 7.93 -17.65
CA ALA A 39 -12.22 7.51 -16.60
C ALA A 39 -11.47 6.89 -15.41
N GLU A 40 -10.55 5.96 -15.66
CA GLU A 40 -9.72 5.34 -14.62
C GLU A 40 -8.89 6.38 -13.87
N LYS A 41 -8.31 7.34 -14.58
CA LYS A 41 -7.56 8.44 -13.96
C LYS A 41 -8.44 9.26 -13.02
N LEU A 42 -9.63 9.66 -13.45
CA LEU A 42 -10.59 10.40 -12.62
C LEU A 42 -10.98 9.60 -11.36
N ILE A 43 -11.25 8.30 -11.50
CA ILE A 43 -11.53 7.40 -10.37
C ILE A 43 -10.36 7.39 -9.40
N ARG A 44 -9.12 7.20 -9.88
CA ARG A 44 -7.91 7.19 -9.05
C ARG A 44 -7.73 8.51 -8.32
N GLU A 45 -7.85 9.65 -9.02
CA GLU A 45 -7.74 10.99 -8.43
C GLU A 45 -8.76 11.21 -7.32
N LYS A 46 -10.02 10.80 -7.51
CA LYS A 46 -11.06 10.93 -6.49
C LYS A 46 -10.78 10.06 -5.26
N LYS A 47 -10.47 8.77 -5.48
CA LYS A 47 -10.15 7.83 -4.40
C LYS A 47 -8.92 8.29 -3.61
N GLY A 48 -7.86 8.71 -4.31
CA GLY A 48 -6.65 9.25 -3.70
C GLY A 48 -6.92 10.54 -2.91
N GLY A 49 -7.72 11.46 -3.46
CA GLY A 49 -8.14 12.68 -2.77
C GLY A 49 -8.93 12.39 -1.47
N ASN A 50 -9.85 11.43 -1.51
CA ASN A 50 -10.60 10.99 -0.34
C ASN A 50 -9.69 10.37 0.73
N LEU A 51 -8.72 9.53 0.34
CA LEU A 51 -7.71 8.97 1.26
C LEU A 51 -6.86 10.07 1.90
N LEU A 52 -6.40 11.04 1.10
CA LEU A 52 -5.60 12.16 1.59
C LEU A 52 -6.36 12.99 2.63
N GLN A 53 -7.65 13.24 2.40
CA GLN A 53 -8.50 13.95 3.37
C GLN A 53 -8.62 13.15 4.69
N ARG A 54 -8.85 11.84 4.60
CA ARG A 54 -8.94 10.96 5.78
C ARG A 54 -7.63 10.90 6.55
N LEU A 55 -6.49 10.79 5.86
CA LEU A 55 -5.16 10.81 6.50
C LEU A 55 -4.94 12.11 7.28
N LYS A 56 -5.23 13.26 6.65
CA LYS A 56 -5.11 14.59 7.29
C LYS A 56 -6.06 14.79 8.47
N GLY A 57 -7.24 14.18 8.41
CA GLY A 57 -8.24 14.22 9.49
C GLY A 57 -7.93 13.30 10.66
N CYS A 58 -7.01 12.34 10.51
CA CYS A 58 -6.64 11.40 11.55
C CYS A 58 -5.57 11.99 12.48
N SER A 59 -5.83 12.06 13.78
CA SER A 59 -4.87 12.56 14.77
C SER A 59 -3.85 11.49 15.16
N PRO A 60 -2.54 11.81 15.26
CA PRO A 60 -1.55 10.88 15.78
C PRO A 60 -1.83 10.50 17.25
N GLY A 61 -1.70 9.21 17.57
CA GLY A 61 -1.90 8.66 18.91
C GLY A 61 -2.99 7.61 19.01
N ASN A 62 -3.28 7.19 20.25
CA ASN A 62 -4.18 6.07 20.50
C ASN A 62 -5.67 6.36 20.27
N SER A 63 -6.11 7.59 19.99
CA SER A 63 -7.53 7.86 19.75
C SER A 63 -7.96 7.34 18.37
N ASP A 64 -7.13 7.59 17.36
CA ASP A 64 -7.52 7.37 15.95
C ASP A 64 -6.71 6.24 15.30
N TRP A 65 -6.09 5.37 16.10
CA TRP A 65 -5.21 4.31 15.58
C TRP A 65 -5.93 3.39 14.58
N LYS A 66 -7.20 3.05 14.84
CA LYS A 66 -8.02 2.26 13.92
C LYS A 66 -8.27 3.00 12.62
N THR A 67 -8.62 4.29 12.71
CA THR A 67 -8.81 5.14 11.54
C THR A 67 -7.56 5.20 10.68
N PHE A 68 -6.38 5.29 11.31
CA PHE A 68 -5.10 5.26 10.60
C PHE A 68 -4.84 3.90 9.95
N GLU A 69 -5.09 2.80 10.65
CA GLU A 69 -4.99 1.44 10.11
C GLU A 69 -5.92 1.26 8.90
N ASP A 70 -7.16 1.73 8.97
CA ASP A 70 -8.13 1.69 7.87
C ASP A 70 -7.66 2.52 6.67
N VAL A 71 -7.08 3.71 6.90
CA VAL A 71 -6.50 4.53 5.83
C VAL A 71 -5.33 3.81 5.15
N CYS A 72 -4.45 3.19 5.92
CA CYS A 72 -3.33 2.41 5.38
C CYS A 72 -3.82 1.18 4.60
N LEU A 73 -4.85 0.50 5.09
CA LEU A 73 -5.47 -0.63 4.41
C LEU A 73 -6.07 -0.21 3.07
N ASP A 74 -6.81 0.89 3.05
CA ASP A 74 -7.44 1.38 1.83
C ASP A 74 -6.41 1.92 0.82
N LEU A 75 -5.30 2.49 1.28
CA LEU A 75 -4.16 2.85 0.42
C LEU A 75 -3.55 1.62 -0.24
N VAL A 76 -3.28 0.58 0.55
CA VAL A 76 -2.74 -0.68 0.04
C VAL A 76 -3.73 -1.28 -0.95
N LYS A 77 -5.01 -1.41 -0.59
CA LYS A 77 -6.05 -1.87 -1.52
C LYS A 77 -6.08 -1.07 -2.80
N LEU A 78 -6.16 0.25 -2.74
CA LEU A 78 -6.20 1.12 -3.92
C LEU A 78 -5.03 0.84 -4.88
N THR A 79 -3.82 0.69 -4.34
CA THR A 79 -2.60 0.53 -5.15
C THR A 79 -2.31 -0.91 -5.60
N PHE A 80 -3.07 -1.88 -5.09
CA PHE A 80 -3.01 -3.28 -5.49
C PHE A 80 -4.20 -3.70 -6.36
N GLU A 81 -5.42 -3.21 -6.09
CA GLU A 81 -6.69 -3.59 -6.75
C GLU A 81 -6.81 -3.12 -8.20
N ASN A 82 -6.20 -1.98 -8.58
CA ASN A 82 -6.20 -1.51 -9.97
C ASN A 82 -5.13 -2.20 -10.85
N ASN A 83 -4.39 -3.15 -10.29
CA ASN A 83 -3.60 -4.05 -11.11
C ASN A 83 -4.45 -5.31 -11.28
N GLU A 84 -4.92 -5.60 -12.50
CA GLU A 84 -5.78 -6.75 -12.93
C GLU A 84 -5.28 -8.17 -12.55
N PHE A 85 -4.35 -8.28 -11.61
CA PHE A 85 -3.42 -9.38 -11.40
C PHE A 85 -3.42 -9.88 -9.96
N PHE A 86 -4.08 -9.19 -9.03
CA PHE A 86 -4.09 -9.52 -7.61
C PHE A 86 -5.51 -9.70 -7.08
N GLU A 87 -5.95 -10.95 -6.94
CA GLU A 87 -6.90 -11.32 -5.88
C GLU A 87 -6.13 -11.39 -4.54
N ALA A 88 -5.31 -10.38 -4.24
CA ALA A 88 -4.89 -10.22 -2.87
C ALA A 88 -6.00 -9.49 -2.16
N GLU A 89 -6.84 -10.26 -1.49
CA GLU A 89 -7.53 -9.71 -0.34
C GLU A 89 -6.44 -9.27 0.63
N ALA A 90 -6.25 -7.96 0.75
CA ALA A 90 -5.63 -7.40 1.93
C ALA A 90 -6.39 -8.02 3.10
N MET A 91 -5.74 -8.92 3.84
CA MET A 91 -6.40 -9.65 4.90
C MET A 91 -6.35 -8.76 6.14
N PRO A 92 -7.42 -7.97 6.46
CA PRO A 92 -7.51 -7.37 7.77
C PRO A 92 -7.61 -8.50 8.79
N GLN A 93 -7.28 -8.15 10.03
CA GLN A 93 -7.26 -9.05 11.18
C GLN A 93 -8.41 -10.08 11.16
N LEU A 94 -8.10 -11.36 10.92
CA LEU A 94 -8.95 -12.46 11.38
C LEU A 94 -8.36 -12.94 12.70
N PRO A 95 -9.13 -12.96 13.81
CA PRO A 95 -8.66 -13.61 15.03
C PRO A 95 -8.25 -15.03 14.67
N ASN A 96 -7.00 -15.36 14.95
CA ASN A 96 -6.52 -16.71 14.73
C ASN A 96 -7.34 -17.62 15.65
N LYS A 97 -8.22 -18.44 15.07
CA LYS A 97 -9.16 -19.32 15.79
C LYS A 97 -8.46 -20.32 16.73
N TYR A 98 -7.13 -20.40 16.63
CA TYR A 98 -6.24 -21.32 17.31
C TYR A 98 -5.26 -20.64 18.29
N VAL A 99 -5.36 -19.32 18.52
CA VAL A 99 -4.57 -18.64 19.55
C VAL A 99 -5.45 -18.49 20.80
N PRO A 100 -5.07 -19.10 21.94
CA PRO A 100 -5.74 -18.90 23.22
C PRO A 100 -5.92 -17.40 23.53
N LEU A 101 -7.07 -17.04 24.11
CA LEU A 101 -7.52 -15.65 24.35
C LEU A 101 -6.53 -14.80 25.19
N ASP A 102 -5.60 -15.44 25.89
CA ASP A 102 -4.62 -14.86 26.81
C ASP A 102 -3.22 -14.68 26.19
N GLU A 103 -2.91 -15.33 25.07
CA GLU A 103 -1.68 -15.06 24.34
C GLU A 103 -1.90 -13.87 23.39
N LYS A 104 -1.21 -12.75 23.66
CA LYS A 104 -1.02 -11.67 22.69
C LYS A 104 -0.17 -12.20 21.54
N GLY A 105 -0.75 -13.04 20.68
CA GLY A 105 -0.13 -13.45 19.43
C GLY A 105 0.40 -12.21 18.72
N THR A 106 1.59 -12.29 18.16
CA THR A 106 2.19 -11.21 17.38
C THR A 106 1.32 -11.01 16.12
N ARG A 107 0.49 -9.96 16.13
CA ARG A 107 -0.52 -9.66 15.10
C ARG A 107 0.07 -8.71 14.05
N LYS A 108 -0.16 -9.02 12.78
CA LYS A 108 0.16 -8.18 11.63
C LYS A 108 -1.09 -7.39 11.25
N ASP A 109 -0.94 -6.13 10.87
CA ASP A 109 -2.10 -5.29 10.53
C ASP A 109 -2.59 -5.59 9.11
N ILE A 110 -1.66 -5.71 8.15
CA ILE A 110 -1.99 -6.00 6.76
C ILE A 110 -0.99 -7.02 6.20
N THR A 111 -1.48 -8.05 5.51
CA THR A 111 -0.65 -8.96 4.72
C THR A 111 -1.23 -9.09 3.32
N ILE A 112 -0.35 -8.98 2.33
CA ILE A 112 -0.70 -9.08 0.92
C ILE A 112 0.06 -10.25 0.30
N PRO A 113 -0.61 -11.33 -0.14
CA PRO A 113 0.03 -12.38 -0.91
C PRO A 113 0.46 -11.84 -2.28
N LEU A 114 1.75 -11.93 -2.59
CA LEU A 114 2.29 -11.62 -3.91
C LEU A 114 2.06 -12.76 -4.91
N VAL A 115 0.79 -13.14 -5.12
CA VAL A 115 0.39 -14.21 -6.04
C VAL A 115 -0.23 -13.61 -7.28
N THR A 116 0.39 -13.80 -8.43
CA THR A 116 -0.22 -13.46 -9.72
C THR A 116 -0.85 -14.69 -10.37
N LYS A 117 -2.07 -14.56 -10.89
CA LYS A 117 -2.71 -15.58 -11.74
C LYS A 117 -2.27 -15.50 -13.22
N LYS A 118 -1.57 -14.43 -13.64
CA LYS A 118 -1.09 -14.25 -15.03
C LYS A 118 0.32 -13.64 -15.04
N ARG A 119 1.25 -14.25 -15.79
CA ARG A 119 2.55 -13.59 -16.10
C ARG A 119 2.25 -12.27 -16.81
N MET A 120 2.81 -11.17 -16.31
CA MET A 120 2.73 -9.86 -16.97
C MET A 120 3.56 -9.87 -18.26
N ASP A 121 3.12 -9.08 -19.24
CA ASP A 121 4.01 -8.54 -20.26
C ASP A 121 5.11 -7.73 -19.57
N LEU A 122 6.36 -7.96 -19.95
CA LEU A 122 7.54 -7.36 -19.32
C LEU A 122 7.50 -5.82 -19.29
N ASP A 123 6.78 -5.20 -20.23
CA ASP A 123 6.62 -3.75 -20.34
C ASP A 123 5.65 -3.15 -19.31
N LYS A 124 4.81 -3.99 -18.66
CA LYS A 124 3.83 -3.57 -17.64
C LYS A 124 4.24 -3.95 -16.20
N ALA A 125 5.45 -4.45 -15.99
CA ALA A 125 5.92 -4.89 -14.68
C ALA A 125 5.76 -3.78 -13.61
N ILE A 126 4.86 -4.03 -12.66
CA ILE A 126 4.65 -3.19 -11.48
C ILE A 126 5.68 -3.54 -10.41
N ILE A 127 5.97 -2.63 -9.48
CA ILE A 127 6.97 -2.86 -8.41
C ILE A 127 6.73 -4.15 -7.61
N TRP A 128 5.47 -4.57 -7.45
CA TRP A 128 5.13 -5.80 -6.75
C TRP A 128 5.69 -7.05 -7.43
N ASP A 129 5.81 -7.05 -8.76
CA ASP A 129 6.47 -8.13 -9.49
C ASP A 129 7.99 -8.12 -9.33
N GLU A 130 8.58 -6.94 -9.16
CA GLU A 130 10.01 -6.80 -8.80
C GLU A 130 10.24 -7.39 -7.42
N PHE A 131 9.43 -7.03 -6.42
CA PHE A 131 9.52 -7.61 -5.07
C PHE A 131 9.28 -9.12 -5.05
N ARG A 132 8.44 -9.64 -5.94
CA ARG A 132 8.16 -11.08 -6.05
C ARG A 132 9.32 -11.85 -6.70
N SER A 133 10.14 -11.20 -7.50
CA SER A 133 11.21 -11.83 -8.26
C SER A 133 12.56 -11.77 -7.52
N GLU A 134 13.55 -12.52 -7.99
CA GLU A 134 14.94 -12.35 -7.53
C GLU A 134 15.40 -10.90 -7.73
N PRO A 135 16.12 -10.30 -6.77
CA PRO A 135 16.73 -10.94 -5.58
C PRO A 135 15.84 -10.95 -4.33
N TYR A 136 14.61 -10.41 -4.40
CA TYR A 136 13.77 -10.20 -3.23
C TYR A 136 12.93 -11.43 -2.84
N ASP A 137 12.52 -12.24 -3.82
CA ASP A 137 11.73 -13.49 -3.68
C ASP A 137 10.60 -13.38 -2.64
N CYS A 138 9.87 -12.27 -2.64
CA CYS A 138 8.79 -12.05 -1.69
C CYS A 138 7.50 -12.73 -2.16
N LYS A 139 6.97 -13.64 -1.35
CA LYS A 139 5.65 -14.24 -1.55
C LYS A 139 4.55 -13.46 -0.85
N TYR A 140 4.92 -12.64 0.13
CA TYR A 140 4.03 -11.79 0.90
C TYR A 140 4.71 -10.46 1.19
N LEU A 141 3.94 -9.37 1.13
CA LEU A 141 4.29 -8.12 1.77
C LEU A 141 3.52 -8.00 3.08
N ILE A 142 4.18 -7.43 4.07
CA ILE A 142 3.65 -7.29 5.42
C ILE A 142 3.69 -5.81 5.79
N PHE A 143 2.56 -5.31 6.28
CA PHE A 143 2.43 -3.95 6.73
C PHE A 143 2.00 -3.88 8.19
N ASP A 144 2.45 -2.81 8.86
CA ASP A 144 2.13 -2.48 10.24
C ASP A 144 1.89 -0.96 10.33
N ALA A 145 0.77 -0.56 10.92
CA ALA A 145 0.32 0.83 10.98
C ALA A 145 0.51 1.40 12.39
N LYS A 146 1.55 2.22 12.56
CA LYS A 146 1.89 2.84 13.84
C LYS A 146 1.37 4.26 13.94
N ASN A 147 0.18 4.42 14.54
CA ASN A 147 -0.39 5.74 14.83
C ASN A 147 0.22 6.39 16.08
N TYR A 148 1.55 6.58 16.12
CA TYR A 148 2.26 7.08 17.30
C TYR A 148 2.58 8.58 17.21
N ASN A 149 2.66 9.22 18.39
CA ASN A 149 3.18 10.60 18.52
C ASN A 149 4.71 10.67 18.53
N GLY A 150 5.36 9.55 18.85
CA GLY A 150 6.81 9.42 18.96
C GLY A 150 7.46 8.76 17.74
N PRO A 151 8.80 8.70 17.70
CA PRO A 151 9.54 8.02 16.64
C PRO A 151 9.35 6.50 16.70
N ILE A 152 9.58 5.84 15.56
CA ILE A 152 9.74 4.39 15.48
C ILE A 152 11.07 3.99 16.12
N LYS A 153 11.06 2.96 16.96
CA LYS A 153 12.24 2.48 17.68
C LYS A 153 12.59 1.04 17.28
N ASP A 154 13.69 0.54 17.82
CA ASP A 154 14.16 -0.82 17.61
C ASP A 154 13.07 -1.89 17.83
N LYS A 155 12.25 -1.74 18.88
CA LYS A 155 11.17 -2.67 19.21
C LYS A 155 10.19 -2.87 18.06
N GLU A 156 9.76 -1.80 17.41
CA GLU A 156 8.82 -1.87 16.28
C GLU A 156 9.49 -2.49 15.05
N ILE A 157 10.76 -2.15 14.79
CA ILE A 157 11.54 -2.77 13.70
C ILE A 157 11.66 -4.29 13.92
N TYR A 158 12.04 -4.72 15.12
CA TYR A 158 12.14 -6.14 15.43
C TYR A 158 10.78 -6.82 15.40
N GLN A 159 9.70 -6.17 15.86
CA GLN A 159 8.35 -6.74 15.75
C GLN A 159 8.00 -7.06 14.29
N MET A 160 8.24 -6.12 13.36
CA MET A 160 8.08 -6.36 11.93
C MET A 160 9.00 -7.49 11.44
N PHE A 161 10.26 -7.50 11.85
CA PHE A 161 11.22 -8.52 11.46
C PHE A 161 10.77 -9.95 11.82
N HIS A 162 10.15 -10.17 12.99
CA HIS A 162 9.61 -11.48 13.38
C HIS A 162 8.51 -12.00 12.44
N TYR A 163 7.90 -11.12 11.65
CA TYR A 163 6.89 -11.50 10.67
C TYR A 163 7.47 -11.96 9.33
N LEU A 164 8.70 -11.54 9.04
CA LEU A 164 9.46 -11.81 7.83
C LEU A 164 10.25 -13.11 7.99
N ASN A 165 10.54 -13.77 6.87
CA ASN A 165 11.46 -14.90 6.78
C ASN A 165 11.62 -15.29 5.30
N PRO A 166 12.65 -16.05 4.92
CA PRO A 166 12.90 -16.39 3.52
C PRO A 166 11.76 -17.18 2.86
N LYS A 167 10.88 -17.85 3.62
CA LYS A 167 9.74 -18.58 3.03
C LYS A 167 8.57 -17.67 2.69
N LYS A 168 8.39 -16.56 3.42
CA LYS A 168 7.28 -15.60 3.24
C LYS A 168 7.71 -14.40 2.40
N GLY A 169 8.91 -13.89 2.63
CA GLY A 169 9.41 -12.66 2.04
C GLY A 169 10.26 -11.90 3.06
N ARG A 170 11.16 -11.07 2.55
CA ARG A 170 12.12 -10.29 3.34
C ARG A 170 11.81 -8.80 3.38
N ILE A 171 10.69 -8.37 2.78
CA ILE A 171 10.25 -6.98 2.73
C ILE A 171 9.07 -6.74 3.68
N GLY A 172 9.23 -5.76 4.59
CA GLY A 172 8.18 -5.24 5.46
C GLY A 172 8.02 -3.72 5.31
N ILE A 173 6.82 -3.20 5.56
CA ILE A 173 6.51 -1.78 5.48
C ILE A 173 5.82 -1.34 6.78
N ILE A 174 6.37 -0.33 7.46
CA ILE A 174 5.77 0.27 8.64
C ILE A 174 5.25 1.65 8.24
N PHE A 175 3.95 1.88 8.32
CA PHE A 175 3.39 3.23 8.23
C PHE A 175 3.52 3.92 9.59
N SER A 176 4.04 5.14 9.59
CA SER A 176 4.33 5.95 10.78
C SER A 176 3.79 7.36 10.57
N ARG A 177 3.15 7.93 11.59
CA ARG A 177 2.72 9.34 11.54
C ARG A 177 3.87 10.33 11.55
N LYS A 178 4.98 9.95 12.18
CA LYS A 178 6.12 10.83 12.46
C LYS A 178 7.26 10.56 11.49
N SER A 179 8.00 11.62 11.21
CA SER A 179 9.09 11.66 10.23
C SER A 179 10.40 10.99 10.66
N SER A 180 10.50 10.47 11.90
CA SER A 180 11.76 9.97 12.42
C SER A 180 11.70 8.53 12.95
N VAL A 181 12.70 7.77 12.54
CA VAL A 181 13.20 6.59 13.24
C VAL A 181 14.29 7.07 14.19
N ASP A 182 14.26 6.64 15.45
CA ASP A 182 15.32 7.03 16.40
C ASP A 182 16.62 6.25 16.17
N GLU A 183 17.68 6.57 16.91
CA GLU A 183 18.99 5.92 16.73
C GLU A 183 18.95 4.41 16.99
N SER A 184 18.08 3.94 17.91
CA SER A 184 17.90 2.51 18.16
C SER A 184 17.25 1.81 16.96
N GLY A 185 16.21 2.42 16.39
CA GLY A 185 15.54 1.92 15.20
C GLY A 185 16.46 1.92 13.99
N LYS A 186 17.28 2.96 13.80
CA LYS A 186 18.30 2.99 12.73
C LYS A 186 19.34 1.88 12.89
N ALA A 187 19.79 1.62 14.11
CA ALA A 187 20.72 0.52 14.39
C ALA A 187 20.08 -0.84 14.09
N ALA A 188 18.80 -1.04 14.45
CA ALA A 188 18.06 -2.25 14.12
C ALA A 188 17.88 -2.43 12.60
N LEU A 189 17.53 -1.36 11.87
CA LEU A 189 17.41 -1.37 10.41
C LEU A 189 18.73 -1.76 9.71
N ARG A 190 19.87 -1.24 10.18
CA ARG A 190 21.19 -1.65 9.69
C ARG A 190 21.44 -3.14 9.92
N ARG A 191 21.16 -3.62 11.14
CA ARG A 191 21.41 -5.02 11.51
C ARG A 191 20.62 -6.00 10.65
N ILE A 192 19.35 -5.71 10.35
CA ILE A 192 18.51 -6.60 9.52
C ILE A 192 18.86 -6.49 8.03
N LYS A 193 19.38 -5.33 7.57
CA LYS A 193 19.90 -5.14 6.21
C LYS A 193 21.03 -6.13 5.92
N ASP A 194 21.93 -6.33 6.88
CA ASP A 194 23.03 -7.31 6.79
C ASP A 194 22.53 -8.75 6.56
N ASP A 195 21.31 -9.06 7.03
CA ASP A 195 20.65 -10.35 6.84
C ASP A 195 19.79 -10.41 5.55
N ASN A 196 19.91 -9.40 4.68
CA ASN A 196 19.14 -9.19 3.44
C ASN A 196 17.63 -8.95 3.64
N TYR A 197 17.24 -8.34 4.76
CA TYR A 197 15.86 -7.91 5.00
C TYR A 197 15.71 -6.41 4.80
N ILE A 198 14.59 -6.01 4.20
CA ILE A 198 14.26 -4.61 3.94
C ILE A 198 13.02 -4.27 4.74
N ILE A 199 13.14 -3.27 5.62
CA ILE A 199 11.99 -2.68 6.29
C ILE A 199 11.93 -1.21 5.93
N PHE A 200 10.90 -0.82 5.20
CA PHE A 200 10.60 0.58 4.93
C PHE A 200 9.81 1.16 6.09
N VAL A 201 10.24 2.30 6.62
CA VAL A 201 9.44 3.10 7.55
C VAL A 201 8.94 4.32 6.78
N LEU A 202 7.64 4.34 6.48
CA LEU A 202 7.00 5.34 5.65
C LEU A 202 6.23 6.33 6.53
N THR A 203 6.55 7.60 6.38
CA THR A 203 5.96 8.71 7.12
C THR A 203 4.64 9.16 6.49
N ASP A 204 3.90 10.09 7.10
CA ASP A 204 2.73 10.72 6.44
C ASP A 204 3.13 11.34 5.08
N ASP A 205 4.30 11.98 4.97
CA ASP A 205 4.80 12.56 3.72
C ASP A 205 5.08 11.49 2.64
N ASP A 206 5.53 10.32 3.06
CA ASP A 206 5.75 9.17 2.18
C ASP A 206 4.44 8.57 1.68
N VAL A 207 3.45 8.46 2.56
CA VAL A 207 2.09 8.05 2.20
C VAL A 207 1.47 9.05 1.21
N ILE A 208 1.65 10.35 1.43
CA ILE A 208 1.19 11.39 0.51
C ILE A 208 1.86 11.22 -0.87
N LYS A 209 3.19 11.05 -0.92
CA LYS A 209 3.92 10.81 -2.18
C LYS A 209 3.48 9.53 -2.88
N TRP A 210 3.17 8.47 -2.12
CA TRP A 210 2.63 7.22 -2.66
C TRP A 210 1.28 7.50 -3.35
N ILE A 211 0.36 8.17 -2.66
CA ILE A 211 -0.96 8.55 -3.22
C ILE A 211 -0.76 9.40 -4.48
N ASP A 212 0.12 10.42 -4.44
CA ASP A 212 0.35 11.32 -5.56
C ASP A 212 0.92 10.60 -6.80
N CYS A 213 1.88 9.68 -6.62
CA CYS A 213 2.41 8.89 -7.72
C CYS A 213 1.33 7.99 -8.33
N TYR A 214 0.54 7.35 -7.49
CA TYR A 214 -0.54 6.47 -7.93
C TYR A 214 -1.66 7.22 -8.67
N THR A 215 -2.11 8.36 -8.15
CA THR A 215 -3.18 9.14 -8.79
C THR A 215 -2.74 9.65 -10.16
N ARG A 216 -1.49 10.11 -10.27
CA ARG A 216 -0.91 10.63 -11.52
C ARG A 216 -0.69 9.54 -12.56
N ASP A 217 0.00 8.46 -12.17
CA ASP A 217 0.60 7.50 -13.12
C ASP A 217 -0.08 6.12 -13.11
N GLY A 218 -1.05 5.89 -12.20
CA GLY A 218 -1.63 4.57 -11.96
C GLY A 218 -0.65 3.57 -11.35
N SER A 219 0.56 4.02 -10.98
CA SER A 219 1.67 3.17 -10.56
C SER A 219 2.48 3.84 -9.46
N VAL A 220 3.01 3.02 -8.56
CA VAL A 220 3.88 3.45 -7.44
C VAL A 220 5.33 2.99 -7.66
N ARG A 221 5.62 2.50 -8.87
CA ARG A 221 6.90 1.87 -9.19
C ARG A 221 8.08 2.81 -9.03
N THR A 222 7.97 4.01 -9.58
CA THR A 222 9.03 5.02 -9.48
C THR A 222 9.31 5.38 -8.03
N TYR A 223 8.25 5.57 -7.23
CA TYR A 223 8.37 5.89 -5.81
C TYR A 223 9.16 4.82 -5.04
N PHE A 224 8.77 3.54 -5.17
CA PHE A 224 9.45 2.46 -4.48
C PHE A 224 10.86 2.17 -4.99
N ARG A 225 11.13 2.39 -6.28
CA ARG A 225 12.51 2.33 -6.81
C ARG A 225 13.39 3.41 -6.22
N THR A 226 12.87 4.62 -6.05
CA THR A 226 13.59 5.67 -5.34
C THR A 226 13.87 5.25 -3.89
N LEU A 227 12.89 4.66 -3.20
CA LEU A 227 13.10 4.13 -1.85
C LEU A 227 14.16 3.03 -1.79
N LEU A 228 14.17 2.10 -2.74
CA LEU A 228 15.19 1.06 -2.84
C LEU A 228 16.59 1.67 -3.04
N THR A 229 16.74 2.60 -3.98
CA THR A 229 18.02 3.29 -4.21
C THR A 229 18.50 4.03 -2.95
N ILE A 230 17.60 4.69 -2.23
CA ILE A 230 17.91 5.34 -0.95
C ILE A 230 18.31 4.27 0.06
N TYR A 231 17.57 3.17 0.18
CA TYR A 231 17.84 2.09 1.11
C TYR A 231 19.22 1.45 0.87
N ASP A 232 19.57 1.20 -0.39
CA ASP A 232 20.85 0.60 -0.78
C ASP A 232 22.03 1.56 -0.50
N SER A 233 21.84 2.85 -0.78
CA SER A 233 22.84 3.91 -0.52
C SER A 233 22.91 4.38 0.94
N SER A 234 21.90 4.08 1.75
CA SER A 234 21.83 4.45 3.17
C SER A 234 22.42 3.33 4.02
N PHE A 235 23.50 3.67 4.72
CA PHE A 235 24.31 2.79 5.58
C PHE A 235 25.16 1.76 4.82
#